data_AF-A0A8J5GTM8-F1
#
_entry.id   AF-A0A8J5GTM8-F1
#
_cell.length_a   1.000
_cell.length_b   1.000
_cell.length_c   1.000
_cell.angle_alpha   90.00
_cell.angle_beta   90.00
_cell.angle_gamma   90.00
#
_symmetry.space_group_name_H-M   'P 1'
#
loop_
_entity.id
_entity.type
_entity.pdbx_description
1 polymer ?
#
loop_
_entity_poly.entity_id
_entity_poly.type
_entity_poly.pdbx_seq_one_letter_code
_entity_poly.pdbx_strand_id
1 'polypeptide(L)'
;MELVDTPSLKAFEDVVVDRQVAGFDPSFWGDYFITNQKSQSEAWMNERAEELKNEVRSMFQNVTGILQTMNLIDTIQLLGLDYHFMEEIAKALDHLKDVDMSKYGLYEVALHFRLLRQKGFNISSGIYSMFYSYIFRDLAR
;
A
#
# COMPACT_ATOMS: atom_id res chain seq x y z
N MET A 1 20.65 9.76 -80.13
CA MET A 1 20.67 9.51 -78.67
C MET A 1 19.80 10.61 -78.08
N GLU A 2 18.51 10.32 -77.92
CA GLU A 2 17.53 11.30 -77.44
C GLU A 2 17.63 11.43 -75.92
N LEU A 3 17.58 12.68 -75.44
CA LEU A 3 17.56 13.02 -74.02
C LEU A 3 16.21 12.60 -73.45
N VAL A 4 16.22 11.63 -72.54
CA VAL A 4 15.03 11.22 -71.77
C VAL A 4 14.79 12.30 -70.72
N ASP A 5 13.68 13.03 -70.88
CA ASP A 5 13.18 13.94 -69.85
C ASP A 5 12.84 13.14 -68.59
N THR A 6 13.64 13.32 -67.54
CA THR A 6 13.30 12.85 -66.20
C THR A 6 12.14 13.72 -65.66
N PRO A 7 11.01 13.12 -65.24
CA PRO A 7 9.94 13.91 -64.66
C PRO A 7 10.44 14.49 -63.34
N SER A 8 10.37 15.82 -63.20
CA SER A 8 10.66 16.49 -61.94
C SER A 8 9.72 15.92 -60.87
N LEU A 9 10.29 15.29 -59.84
CA LEU A 9 9.57 14.98 -58.62
C LEU A 9 9.09 16.31 -58.05
N LYS A 10 7.78 16.57 -58.13
CA LYS A 10 7.17 17.67 -57.37
C LYS A 10 7.59 17.45 -55.92
N ALA A 11 8.26 18.44 -55.34
CA ALA A 11 8.54 18.47 -53.92
C ALA A 11 7.23 18.09 -53.19
N PHE A 12 7.30 17.07 -52.33
CA PHE A 12 6.22 16.84 -51.39
C PHE A 12 6.14 18.12 -50.58
N GLU A 13 5.12 18.91 -50.86
CA GLU A 13 4.78 20.09 -50.09
C GLU A 13 4.45 19.55 -48.71
N ASP A 14 5.36 19.76 -47.75
CA ASP A 14 5.14 19.42 -46.36
C ASP A 14 3.82 20.07 -45.96
N VAL A 15 2.76 19.26 -45.85
CA VAL A 15 1.49 19.71 -45.30
C VAL A 15 1.81 20.10 -43.87
N VAL A 16 1.99 21.41 -43.63
CA VAL A 16 2.19 21.98 -42.31
C VAL A 16 0.89 21.75 -41.56
N VAL A 17 0.82 20.63 -40.83
CA VAL A 17 -0.25 20.35 -39.90
C VAL A 17 -0.09 21.33 -38.74
N ASP A 18 -0.93 22.36 -38.73
CA ASP A 18 -0.98 23.34 -37.64
C ASP A 18 -1.45 22.62 -36.35
N ARG A 19 -0.48 22.21 -35.52
CA ARG A 19 -0.74 21.55 -34.25
C ARG A 19 -0.97 22.64 -33.20
N GLN A 20 -2.18 22.64 -32.64
CA GLN A 20 -2.53 23.49 -31.51
C GLN A 20 -1.53 23.28 -30.35
N VAL A 21 -0.82 24.34 -29.96
CA VAL A 21 0.20 24.29 -28.89
C VAL A 21 -0.51 24.23 -27.55
N ALA A 22 -0.22 23.19 -26.77
CA ALA A 22 -0.78 23.04 -25.44
C ALA A 22 -0.08 24.00 -24.45
N GLY A 23 -0.84 24.86 -23.79
CA GLY A 23 -0.36 25.86 -22.83
C GLY A 23 -0.22 25.33 -21.40
N PHE A 24 0.34 24.12 -21.23
CA PHE A 24 0.57 23.57 -19.89
C PHE A 24 1.81 24.19 -19.26
N ASP A 25 1.74 24.43 -17.95
CA ASP A 25 2.89 24.91 -17.19
C ASP A 25 3.98 23.82 -17.10
N PRO A 26 5.26 24.22 -17.07
CA PRO A 26 6.36 23.30 -16.86
C PRO A 26 6.24 22.55 -15.53
N SER A 27 6.91 21.39 -15.44
CA SER A 27 6.95 20.66 -14.17
C SER A 27 7.66 21.48 -13.10
N PHE A 28 7.06 21.56 -11.90
CA PHE A 28 7.66 22.24 -10.75
C PHE A 28 9.06 21.71 -10.41
N TRP A 29 9.31 20.42 -10.70
CA TRP A 29 10.54 19.72 -10.33
C TRP A 29 11.62 19.72 -11.43
N GLY A 30 11.27 20.05 -12.67
CA GLY A 30 12.18 19.92 -13.81
C GLY A 30 12.90 18.57 -13.83
N ASP A 31 14.22 18.62 -14.01
CA ASP A 31 15.08 17.43 -14.03
C ASP A 31 15.80 17.19 -12.67
N TYR A 32 15.33 17.81 -11.59
CA TYR A 32 16.01 17.78 -10.28
C TYR A 32 16.25 16.35 -9.77
N PHE A 33 15.23 15.48 -9.85
CA PHE A 33 15.35 14.09 -9.41
C PHE A 33 16.19 13.21 -10.34
N ILE A 34 16.43 13.66 -11.57
CA ILE A 34 17.22 12.94 -12.58
C ILE A 34 18.71 13.27 -12.40
N THR A 35 19.01 14.54 -12.19
CA THR A 35 20.38 15.06 -12.15
C THR A 35 21.02 14.95 -10.76
N ASN A 36 20.20 14.98 -9.71
CA ASN A 36 20.70 15.02 -8.33
C ASN A 36 20.50 13.66 -7.63
N GLN A 37 21.29 12.66 -8.02
CA GLN A 37 21.39 11.41 -7.25
C GLN A 37 22.27 11.64 -6.02
N LYS A 38 21.76 11.25 -4.84
CA LYS A 38 22.50 11.36 -3.58
C LYS A 38 23.73 10.44 -3.60
N SER A 39 24.87 10.96 -3.14
CA SER A 39 26.03 10.15 -2.78
C SER A 39 25.75 9.46 -1.44
N GLN A 40 25.76 8.12 -1.46
CA GLN A 40 25.44 7.29 -0.32
C GLN A 40 26.55 7.32 0.73
N SER A 41 26.20 7.64 1.98
CA SER A 41 26.83 7.05 3.17
C SER A 41 25.72 6.33 3.92
N GLU A 42 25.55 5.04 3.60
CA GLU A 42 24.36 4.25 3.92
C GLU A 42 24.61 3.05 4.83
N ALA A 43 25.87 2.67 5.07
CA ALA A 43 26.18 1.43 5.78
C ALA A 43 25.61 1.39 7.20
N TRP A 44 25.80 2.46 7.98
CA TRP A 44 25.31 2.55 9.36
C TRP A 44 23.77 2.61 9.45
N MET A 45 23.11 3.26 8.48
CA MET A 45 21.64 3.33 8.44
C MET A 45 21.06 1.96 8.10
N ASN A 46 21.68 1.24 7.15
CA ASN A 46 21.26 -0.10 6.78
C ASN A 46 21.47 -1.08 7.93
N GLU A 47 22.62 -1.01 8.63
CA GLU A 47 22.88 -1.81 9.83
C GLU A 47 21.81 -1.56 10.90
N ARG A 48 21.54 -0.28 11.22
CA ARG A 48 20.50 0.07 12.19
C ARG A 48 19.10 -0.39 11.76
N ALA A 49 18.80 -0.33 10.46
CA ALA A 49 17.52 -0.81 9.93
C ALA A 49 17.37 -2.34 10.10
N GLU A 50 18.44 -3.12 9.88
CA GLU A 50 18.41 -4.57 10.08
C GLU A 50 18.28 -4.95 11.57
N GLU A 51 18.94 -4.23 12.47
CA GLU A 51 18.74 -4.40 13.92
C GLU A 51 17.27 -4.19 14.31
N LEU A 52 16.67 -3.07 13.88
CA LEU A 52 15.27 -2.75 14.17
C LEU A 52 14.30 -3.77 13.57
N LYS A 53 14.57 -4.28 12.37
CA LYS A 53 13.78 -5.37 11.79
C LYS A 53 13.82 -6.62 12.68
N ASN A 54 14.99 -6.98 13.20
CA ASN A 54 15.13 -8.12 14.09
C ASN A 54 14.41 -7.90 15.43
N GLU A 55 14.44 -6.68 15.98
CA GLU A 55 13.65 -6.33 17.16
C GLU A 55 12.14 -6.53 16.91
N VAL A 56 11.62 -6.07 15.77
CA VAL A 56 10.20 -6.26 15.41
C VAL A 56 9.86 -7.75 15.20
N ARG A 57 10.75 -8.54 14.58
CA ARG A 57 10.58 -10.00 14.48
C ARG A 57 10.50 -10.66 15.86
N SER A 58 11.31 -10.20 16.81
CA SER A 58 11.25 -10.67 18.20
C SER A 58 9.93 -10.27 18.88
N MET A 59 9.38 -9.08 18.59
CA MET A 59 8.06 -8.69 19.09
C MET A 59 6.97 -9.66 18.62
N PHE A 60 7.00 -10.13 17.36
CA PHE A 60 6.07 -11.15 16.87
C PHE A 60 6.19 -12.49 17.59
N GLN A 61 7.37 -12.86 18.08
CA GLN A 61 7.59 -14.10 18.83
C GLN A 61 7.14 -13.99 20.29
N ASN A 62 7.28 -12.79 20.87
CA ASN A 62 7.01 -12.55 22.29
C ASN A 62 5.60 -12.02 22.58
N VAL A 63 4.89 -11.54 21.56
CA VAL A 63 3.52 -11.03 21.74
C VAL A 63 2.56 -12.17 22.05
N THR A 64 1.89 -12.10 23.21
CA THR A 64 1.00 -13.15 23.70
C THR A 64 -0.48 -12.77 23.65
N GLY A 65 -0.80 -11.49 23.54
CA GLY A 65 -2.17 -11.00 23.58
C GLY A 65 -2.73 -10.70 22.19
N ILE A 66 -3.95 -11.16 21.93
CA ILE A 66 -4.66 -10.99 20.65
C ILE A 66 -4.71 -9.52 20.20
N LEU A 67 -5.06 -8.61 21.12
CA LEU A 67 -5.15 -7.18 20.81
C LEU A 67 -3.78 -6.58 20.51
N GLN A 68 -2.75 -6.96 21.27
CA GLN A 68 -1.38 -6.52 21.07
C GLN A 68 -0.85 -7.00 19.71
N THR A 69 -1.14 -8.25 19.34
CA THR A 69 -0.80 -8.80 18.02
C THR A 69 -1.47 -8.03 16.90
N MET A 70 -2.78 -7.76 17.02
CA MET A 70 -3.52 -6.97 16.00
C MET A 70 -2.96 -5.55 15.87
N ASN A 71 -2.70 -4.87 16.99
CA ASN A 71 -2.14 -3.51 16.97
C ASN A 71 -0.73 -3.49 16.38
N LEU A 72 0.10 -4.50 16.63
CA LEU A 72 1.44 -4.62 16.03
C LEU A 72 1.35 -4.71 14.51
N ILE A 73 0.48 -5.61 14.01
CA ILE A 73 0.26 -5.76 12.56
C ILE A 73 -0.24 -4.45 11.96
N ASP A 74 -1.24 -3.82 12.59
CA ASP A 74 -1.84 -2.59 12.09
C ASP A 74 -0.84 -1.44 12.02
N THR A 75 -0.02 -1.29 13.07
CA THR A 75 1.03 -0.27 13.13
C THR A 75 2.04 -0.47 12.01
N ILE A 76 2.49 -1.71 11.77
CA ILE A 76 3.44 -2.01 10.70
C ILE A 76 2.86 -1.70 9.31
N GLN A 77 1.58 -2.01 9.09
CA GLN A 77 0.89 -1.71 7.83
C GLN A 77 0.72 -0.20 7.62
N LEU A 78 0.35 0.55 8.66
CA LEU A 78 0.22 2.01 8.60
C LEU A 78 1.56 2.72 8.34
N LEU A 79 2.66 2.13 8.79
CA LEU A 79 4.02 2.60 8.49
C LEU A 79 4.51 2.21 7.09
N GLY A 80 3.77 1.38 6.35
CA GLY A 80 4.19 0.88 5.04
C GLY A 80 5.39 -0.06 5.10
N LEU A 81 5.60 -0.75 6.23
CA LEU A 81 6.74 -1.64 6.46
C LEU A 81 6.37 -3.13 6.40
N ASP A 82 5.11 -3.46 6.11
CA ASP A 82 4.59 -4.82 6.14
C ASP A 82 5.28 -5.77 5.16
N TYR A 83 5.86 -5.24 4.08
CA TYR A 83 6.64 -6.01 3.12
C TYR A 83 7.91 -6.65 3.72
N HIS A 84 8.43 -6.14 4.84
CA HIS A 84 9.56 -6.74 5.55
C HIS A 84 9.17 -7.89 6.50
N PHE A 85 7.87 -8.03 6.80
CA PHE A 85 7.35 -8.94 7.82
C PHE A 85 6.18 -9.79 7.30
N MET A 86 6.15 -10.05 5.99
CA MET A 86 5.02 -10.73 5.35
C MET A 86 4.73 -12.11 5.97
N GLU A 87 5.78 -12.87 6.30
CA GLU A 87 5.64 -14.20 6.90
C GLU A 87 5.13 -14.14 8.33
N GLU A 88 5.67 -13.24 9.15
CA GLU A 88 5.26 -13.04 10.54
C GLU A 88 3.81 -12.58 10.62
N ILE A 89 3.42 -11.63 9.76
CA ILE A 89 2.05 -11.14 9.65
C ILE A 89 1.11 -12.26 9.20
N ALA A 90 1.49 -13.06 8.20
CA ALA A 90 0.66 -14.17 7.72
C ALA A 90 0.42 -15.21 8.83
N LYS A 91 1.46 -15.62 9.55
CA LYS A 91 1.35 -16.55 10.69
C LYS A 91 0.48 -15.97 11.81
N ALA A 92 0.68 -14.71 12.16
CA ALA A 92 -0.10 -14.05 13.19
C ALA A 92 -1.59 -13.96 12.82
N LEU A 93 -1.90 -13.64 11.56
CA LEU A 93 -3.28 -13.61 11.07
C LEU A 93 -3.92 -15.00 11.00
N ASP A 94 -3.16 -16.03 10.65
CA ASP A 94 -3.66 -17.42 10.68
C ASP A 94 -4.07 -17.83 12.10
N HIS A 95 -3.32 -17.42 13.13
CA HIS A 95 -3.71 -17.63 14.52
C HIS A 95 -4.94 -16.80 14.93
N LEU A 96 -5.13 -15.61 14.35
CA LEU A 96 -6.25 -14.74 14.67
C LEU A 96 -7.57 -15.19 14.04
N LYS A 97 -7.55 -15.96 12.94
CA LYS A 97 -8.75 -16.28 12.16
C LYS A 97 -9.84 -17.00 12.97
N ASP A 98 -9.43 -17.86 13.91
CA ASP A 98 -10.32 -18.73 14.70
C ASP A 98 -10.62 -18.16 16.09
N VAL A 99 -10.18 -16.92 16.37
CA VAL A 99 -10.43 -16.26 17.66
C VAL A 99 -11.91 -15.89 17.78
N ASP A 100 -12.51 -16.30 18.90
CA ASP A 100 -13.86 -15.87 19.27
C ASP A 100 -13.87 -14.39 19.72
N MET A 101 -14.36 -13.52 18.85
CA MET A 101 -14.45 -12.08 19.11
C MET A 101 -15.70 -11.67 19.90
N SER A 102 -16.55 -12.59 20.35
CA SER A 102 -17.81 -12.27 21.03
C SER A 102 -17.66 -11.52 22.36
N LYS A 103 -16.50 -11.67 23.00
CA LYS A 103 -16.16 -11.03 24.29
C LYS A 103 -15.44 -9.69 24.14
N TYR A 104 -15.17 -9.26 22.92
CA TYR A 104 -14.37 -8.08 22.63
C TYR A 104 -15.24 -6.87 22.28
N GLY A 105 -14.68 -5.67 22.44
CA GLY A 105 -15.36 -4.42 22.10
C GLY A 105 -15.44 -4.18 20.60
N LEU A 106 -16.16 -3.12 20.23
CA LEU A 106 -16.37 -2.74 18.83
C LEU A 106 -15.05 -2.45 18.10
N TYR A 107 -14.10 -1.80 18.77
CA TYR A 107 -12.79 -1.47 18.21
C TYR A 107 -12.03 -2.74 17.82
N GLU A 108 -11.93 -3.69 18.74
CA GLU A 108 -11.19 -4.93 18.56
C GLU A 108 -11.84 -5.81 17.49
N VAL A 109 -13.18 -5.93 17.50
CA VAL A 109 -13.94 -6.66 16.48
C VAL A 109 -13.74 -6.03 15.10
N ALA A 110 -13.76 -4.70 15.01
CA ALA A 110 -13.55 -4.00 13.75
C ALA A 110 -12.12 -4.14 13.21
N LEU A 111 -11.13 -4.04 14.09
CA LEU A 111 -9.73 -4.23 13.74
C LEU A 111 -9.47 -5.65 13.25
N HIS A 112 -9.94 -6.66 13.98
CA HIS A 112 -9.85 -8.07 13.61
C HIS A 112 -10.44 -8.35 12.23
N PHE A 113 -11.69 -7.92 12.03
CA PHE A 113 -12.39 -8.10 10.77
C PHE A 113 -11.63 -7.46 9.59
N ARG A 114 -11.15 -6.22 9.77
CA ARG A 114 -10.41 -5.49 8.74
C ARG A 114 -9.10 -6.21 8.39
N LEU A 115 -8.28 -6.54 9.38
CA LEU A 115 -6.96 -7.14 9.16
C LEU A 115 -7.06 -8.47 8.39
N LEU A 116 -8.06 -9.29 8.72
CA LEU A 116 -8.27 -10.57 8.07
C LEU A 116 -8.86 -10.42 6.66
N ARG A 117 -9.83 -9.52 6.47
CA ARG A 117 -10.38 -9.22 5.13
C ARG A 117 -9.32 -8.65 4.18
N GLN A 118 -8.42 -7.81 4.67
CA GLN A 118 -7.32 -7.25 3.87
C GLN A 118 -6.35 -8.32 3.33
N LYS A 119 -6.23 -9.47 4.00
CA LYS A 119 -5.44 -10.63 3.53
C LYS A 119 -6.27 -11.69 2.82
N GLY A 120 -7.55 -11.41 2.53
CA GLY A 120 -8.41 -12.29 1.73
C GLY A 120 -9.14 -13.38 2.51
N PHE A 121 -9.09 -13.37 3.84
CA PHE A 121 -9.87 -14.31 4.65
C PHE A 121 -11.38 -14.01 4.53
N ASN A 122 -12.19 -15.05 4.37
CA ASN A 122 -13.64 -14.93 4.27
C ASN A 122 -14.30 -14.95 5.66
N ILE A 123 -14.42 -13.77 6.27
CA ILE A 123 -15.05 -13.60 7.60
C ILE A 123 -16.44 -12.99 7.46
N SER A 124 -17.42 -13.57 8.15
CA SER A 124 -18.79 -13.08 8.15
C SER A 124 -18.90 -11.68 8.76
N SER A 125 -19.62 -10.78 8.09
CA SER A 125 -20.01 -9.47 8.65
C SER A 125 -21.05 -9.59 9.77
N GLY A 126 -21.63 -10.79 9.97
CA GLY A 126 -22.54 -11.08 11.09
C GLY A 126 -21.90 -10.89 12.47
N ILE A 127 -20.57 -10.79 12.56
CA ILE A 127 -19.84 -10.50 13.80
C ILE A 127 -20.27 -9.17 14.45
N TYR A 128 -20.75 -8.22 13.65
CA TYR A 128 -21.23 -6.93 14.14
C TYR A 128 -22.67 -6.95 14.66
N SER A 129 -23.43 -8.03 14.42
CA SER A 129 -24.86 -8.13 14.79
C SER A 129 -25.11 -7.88 16.29
N MET A 130 -24.18 -8.28 17.14
CA MET A 130 -24.25 -8.04 18.58
C MET A 130 -24.33 -6.54 18.89
N PHE A 131 -23.51 -5.70 18.25
CA PHE A 131 -23.49 -4.25 18.51
C PHE A 131 -24.76 -3.53 18.05
N TYR A 132 -25.37 -3.96 16.93
CA TYR A 132 -26.65 -3.39 16.50
C TYR A 132 -27.74 -3.65 17.55
N SER A 133 -27.80 -4.87 18.12
CA SER A 133 -28.83 -5.22 19.11
C SER A 133 -28.77 -4.39 20.41
N TYR A 134 -27.57 -3.99 20.85
CA TYR A 134 -27.38 -3.14 22.02
C TYR A 134 -27.81 -1.69 21.74
N ILE A 135 -27.43 -1.15 20.57
CA ILE A 135 -27.78 0.23 20.17
C ILE A 135 -29.30 0.40 20.05
N PHE A 136 -30.01 -0.59 19.48
CA PHE A 136 -31.46 -0.51 19.33
C PHE A 136 -32.24 -0.80 20.62
N ARG A 137 -31.65 -1.48 21.62
CA ARG A 137 -32.28 -1.68 22.94
C ARG A 137 -32.25 -0.40 23.78
N ASP A 138 -31.15 0.36 23.72
CA ASP A 138 -31.03 1.62 24.47
C ASP A 138 -31.82 2.77 23.83
N LEU A 139 -32.17 2.68 22.54
CA LEU A 139 -33.02 3.66 21.86
C LEU A 139 -34.53 3.46 22.06
N ALA A 140 -34.94 2.35 22.68
CA ALA A 140 -36.34 1.98 22.93
C ALA A 140 -36.79 2.22 24.39
N ARG A 141 -36.00 2.97 25.18
CA ARG A 141 -36.34 3.50 26.50
C ARG A 141 -36.38 5.02 26.47
#